data_AF-A0A2W5RDT2-F1
#
_entry.id   AF-A0A2W5RDT2-F1
#
_cell.length_a   1.000
_cell.length_b   1.000
_cell.length_c   1.000
_cell.angle_alpha   90.00
_cell.angle_beta   90.00
_cell.angle_gamma   90.00
#
_symmetry.space_group_name_H-M   'P 1'
#
loop_
_entity.id
_entity.type
_entity.pdbx_description
1 polymer ?
#
loop_
_entity_poly.entity_id
_entity_poly.type
_entity_poly.pdbx_seq_one_letter_code
_entity_poly.pdbx_strand_id
1 'polypeptide(L)'
;LLDSFAQINARMARSGLGRPMVLESAETPNGLKGDVYAVVDHRLEELRGALEKPEQWCELLILHINNRRCRVGQAAGGGATLTLSVVRRYDKPVEEAFELPFSYRVASSTPDFLAVDMRTAEGPFGTSNYRVLLEAVRLDAERTYLHFGYGYEHNMMVKLATQAYLATFGANKVGFTVTGRDENSQPVHITGLRGLVERNAMRYFLTLDAYLAGLEAPPAERRERRQRLWFASTERYPRQLKEVDMATYLAQKRTDRERDGGR
;
A
#
# COMPACT_ATOMS: atom_id res chain seq x y z
N LEU A 1 -9.03 5.64 -17.10
CA LEU A 1 -8.90 6.25 -15.75
C LEU A 1 -9.78 7.50 -15.56
N LEU A 2 -9.80 8.46 -16.49
CA LEU A 2 -10.65 9.67 -16.37
C LEU A 2 -12.16 9.36 -16.31
N ASP A 3 -12.66 8.35 -17.02
CA ASP A 3 -14.07 7.93 -16.90
C ASP A 3 -14.42 7.46 -15.47
N SER A 4 -13.50 6.72 -14.85
CA SER A 4 -13.64 6.31 -13.44
C SER A 4 -13.65 7.52 -12.52
N PHE A 5 -12.78 8.52 -12.76
CA PHE A 5 -12.81 9.77 -12.00
C PHE A 5 -14.18 10.44 -12.06
N ALA A 6 -14.76 10.59 -13.26
CA ALA A 6 -16.07 11.21 -13.44
C ALA A 6 -17.17 10.49 -12.63
N GLN A 7 -17.10 9.17 -12.52
CA GLN A 7 -18.06 8.36 -11.78
C GLN A 7 -17.92 8.49 -10.25
N ILE A 8 -16.69 8.62 -9.74
CA ILE A 8 -16.42 8.54 -8.29
C ILE A 8 -16.11 9.89 -7.64
N ASN A 9 -15.89 10.96 -8.39
CA ASN A 9 -15.46 12.26 -7.86
C ASN A 9 -16.40 12.80 -6.77
N ALA A 10 -17.73 12.73 -6.98
CA ALA A 10 -18.71 13.14 -5.98
C ALA A 10 -18.66 12.32 -4.68
N ARG A 11 -18.21 11.06 -4.76
CA ARG A 11 -18.00 10.18 -3.60
C ARG A 11 -16.68 10.51 -2.90
N MET A 12 -15.61 10.78 -3.66
CA MET A 12 -14.33 11.24 -3.12
C MET A 12 -14.46 12.57 -2.38
N ALA A 13 -15.20 13.54 -2.94
CA ALA A 13 -15.44 14.85 -2.31
C ALA A 13 -16.17 14.77 -0.96
N ARG A 14 -16.93 13.69 -0.72
CA ARG A 14 -17.67 13.42 0.53
C ARG A 14 -17.00 12.35 1.38
N SER A 15 -15.74 12.02 1.10
CA SER A 15 -15.03 10.95 1.78
C SER A 15 -14.85 11.27 3.26
N GLY A 16 -15.19 10.30 4.12
CA GLY A 16 -14.90 10.35 5.55
C GLY A 16 -13.41 10.13 5.89
N LEU A 17 -12.55 9.98 4.88
CA LEU A 17 -11.11 9.70 5.03
C LEU A 17 -10.27 10.99 5.12
N GLY A 18 -10.89 12.16 5.28
CA GLY A 18 -10.19 13.43 5.47
C GLY A 18 -9.37 13.90 4.26
N ARG A 19 -9.60 13.32 3.08
CA ARG A 19 -9.03 13.72 1.78
C ARG A 19 -9.89 13.20 0.63
N PRO A 20 -9.79 13.75 -0.59
CA PRO A 20 -10.53 13.27 -1.76
C PRO A 20 -10.04 11.87 -2.20
N MET A 21 -10.59 10.84 -1.56
CA MET A 21 -10.24 9.45 -1.85
C MET A 21 -11.39 8.49 -1.59
N VAL A 22 -11.35 7.35 -2.27
CA VAL A 22 -12.23 6.21 -2.08
C VAL A 22 -11.37 4.96 -1.91
N LEU A 23 -11.74 4.11 -0.93
CA LEU A 23 -11.21 2.77 -0.78
C LEU A 23 -12.33 1.78 -1.10
N GLU A 24 -12.06 0.84 -2.00
CA GLU A 24 -12.95 -0.26 -2.33
C GLU A 24 -12.25 -1.60 -2.06
N SER A 25 -13.05 -2.59 -1.71
CA SER A 25 -12.59 -3.96 -1.49
C SER A 25 -13.60 -4.95 -2.03
N ALA A 26 -13.12 -6.03 -2.63
CA ALA A 26 -13.95 -7.08 -3.18
C ALA A 26 -13.35 -8.47 -2.92
N GLU A 27 -14.22 -9.45 -2.66
CA GLU A 27 -13.87 -10.87 -2.81
C GLU A 27 -14.14 -11.26 -4.26
N THR A 28 -13.18 -11.91 -4.90
CA THR A 28 -13.34 -12.57 -6.20
C THR A 28 -13.56 -14.06 -5.96
N PRO A 29 -13.98 -14.85 -6.98
CA PRO A 29 -14.17 -16.30 -6.78
C PRO A 29 -12.98 -17.01 -6.15
N ASN A 30 -11.76 -16.54 -6.48
CA ASN A 30 -10.51 -17.17 -6.08
C ASN A 30 -9.56 -16.20 -5.36
N GLY A 31 -10.03 -15.10 -4.77
CA GLY A 31 -9.10 -14.11 -4.23
C GLY A 31 -9.72 -12.86 -3.65
N LEU A 32 -8.86 -11.87 -3.47
CA LEU A 32 -9.19 -10.59 -2.85
C LEU A 32 -8.58 -9.45 -3.65
N LYS A 33 -9.30 -8.33 -3.70
CA LYS A 33 -8.86 -7.09 -4.34
C LYS A 33 -9.15 -5.90 -3.44
N GLY A 34 -8.18 -4.99 -3.34
CA GLY A 34 -8.33 -3.69 -2.70
C GLY A 34 -7.88 -2.58 -3.66
N ASP A 35 -8.74 -1.59 -3.86
CA ASP A 35 -8.50 -0.47 -4.76
C ASP A 35 -8.59 0.84 -3.99
N VAL A 36 -7.57 1.70 -4.14
CA VAL A 36 -7.56 3.05 -3.63
C VAL A 36 -7.58 4.01 -4.81
N TYR A 37 -8.58 4.87 -4.86
CA TYR A 37 -8.63 5.98 -5.79
C TYR A 37 -8.44 7.26 -5.00
N ALA A 38 -7.53 8.13 -5.43
CA ALA A 38 -7.21 9.34 -4.69
C ALA A 38 -6.79 10.49 -5.61
N VAL A 39 -7.05 11.70 -5.16
CA VAL A 39 -6.38 12.90 -5.67
C VAL A 39 -5.19 13.20 -4.78
N VAL A 40 -4.03 13.43 -5.41
CA VAL A 40 -2.81 13.88 -4.74
C VAL A 40 -2.42 15.27 -5.25
N ASP A 41 -1.93 16.10 -4.34
CA ASP A 41 -1.47 17.48 -4.61
C ASP A 41 -0.03 17.46 -5.13
N HIS A 42 0.19 16.73 -6.22
CA HIS A 42 1.47 16.59 -6.90
C HIS A 42 1.26 16.58 -8.42
N ARG A 43 2.19 17.20 -9.15
CA ARG A 43 2.18 17.25 -10.61
C ARG A 43 2.46 15.87 -11.17
N LEU A 44 1.80 15.49 -12.26
CA LEU A 44 2.00 14.15 -12.86
C LEU A 44 3.47 13.90 -13.25
N GLU A 45 4.19 14.94 -13.65
CA GLU A 45 5.63 14.87 -13.93
C GLU A 45 6.44 14.41 -12.71
N GLU A 46 6.09 14.88 -11.51
CA GLU A 46 6.76 14.48 -10.27
C GLU A 46 6.47 13.01 -9.94
N LEU A 47 5.23 12.56 -10.14
CA LEU A 47 4.88 11.14 -9.97
C LEU A 47 5.63 10.25 -10.96
N ARG A 48 5.72 10.65 -12.24
CA ARG A 48 6.50 9.94 -13.25
C ARG A 48 7.96 9.82 -12.84
N GLY A 49 8.59 10.95 -12.51
CA GLY A 49 9.98 10.97 -12.04
C GLY A 49 10.23 10.17 -10.76
N ALA A 50 9.20 9.98 -9.92
CA ALA A 50 9.25 9.27 -8.64
C ALA A 50 8.88 7.78 -8.72
N LEU A 51 8.19 7.33 -9.77
CA LEU A 51 7.58 5.98 -9.82
C LEU A 51 7.98 5.18 -11.06
N GLU A 52 8.74 5.74 -11.99
CA GLU A 52 9.30 5.03 -13.14
C GLU A 52 10.56 4.21 -12.81
N LYS A 53 11.17 4.42 -11.64
CA LYS A 53 12.39 3.70 -11.24
C LYS A 53 12.09 2.67 -10.15
N PRO A 54 12.55 1.42 -10.32
CA PRO A 54 12.33 0.37 -9.31
C PRO A 54 12.96 0.72 -7.95
N GLU A 55 14.08 1.44 -7.91
CA GLU A 55 14.75 1.84 -6.66
C GLU A 55 13.83 2.72 -5.79
N GLN A 56 13.06 3.60 -6.42
CA GLN A 56 12.13 4.50 -5.74
C GLN A 56 10.94 3.72 -5.16
N TRP A 57 10.47 2.68 -5.87
CA TRP A 57 9.49 1.75 -5.32
C TRP A 57 10.02 1.03 -4.10
N CYS A 58 11.28 0.62 -4.08
CA CYS A 58 11.86 0.03 -2.88
C CYS A 58 11.85 1.02 -1.70
N GLU A 59 12.29 2.26 -1.89
CA GLU A 59 12.25 3.30 -0.86
C GLU A 59 10.83 3.55 -0.32
N LEU A 60 9.83 3.55 -1.21
CA LEU A 60 8.41 3.69 -0.87
C LEU A 60 7.93 2.47 -0.06
N LEU A 61 8.14 1.27 -0.56
CA LEU A 61 7.60 0.04 0.03
C LEU A 61 8.19 -0.26 1.41
N ILE A 62 9.43 0.13 1.68
CA ILE A 62 10.05 -0.05 3.01
C ILE A 62 9.50 0.90 4.08
N LEU A 63 8.70 1.90 3.74
CA LEU A 63 8.01 2.74 4.73
C LEU A 63 6.97 1.93 5.53
N HIS A 64 6.39 0.91 4.91
CA HIS A 64 5.38 0.04 5.52
C HIS A 64 5.92 -0.71 6.75
N ILE A 65 5.20 -0.70 7.88
CA ILE A 65 5.71 -1.27 9.15
C ILE A 65 6.20 -2.73 9.06
N ASN A 66 5.62 -3.56 8.20
CA ASN A 66 5.95 -4.98 8.09
C ASN A 66 6.97 -5.29 6.98
N ASN A 67 7.44 -4.28 6.25
CA ASN A 67 8.40 -4.47 5.17
C ASN A 67 9.78 -4.16 5.73
N ARG A 68 10.66 -5.16 5.70
CA ARG A 68 12.00 -5.07 6.30
C ARG A 68 13.04 -4.64 5.29
N ARG A 69 12.89 -5.06 4.04
CA ARG A 69 13.88 -4.86 3.00
C ARG A 69 13.23 -4.89 1.63
N CYS A 70 13.79 -4.13 0.69
CA CYS A 70 13.46 -4.25 -0.72
C CYS A 70 14.75 -4.14 -1.54
N ARG A 71 14.94 -5.05 -2.50
CA ARG A 71 16.10 -5.05 -3.39
C ARG A 71 15.66 -5.02 -4.84
N VAL A 72 16.33 -4.17 -5.62
CA VAL A 72 16.24 -4.19 -7.07
C VAL A 72 17.22 -5.23 -7.60
N GLY A 73 16.73 -6.08 -8.49
CA GLY A 73 17.54 -7.01 -9.27
C GLY A 73 17.12 -7.00 -10.73
N GLN A 74 17.74 -7.86 -11.52
CA GLN A 74 17.35 -8.13 -12.89
C GLN A 74 16.78 -9.54 -13.00
N ALA A 75 15.65 -9.68 -13.69
CA ALA A 75 15.13 -10.97 -14.11
C ALA A 75 16.02 -11.56 -15.20
N ALA A 76 16.00 -12.88 -15.35
CA ALA A 76 16.74 -13.59 -16.40
C ALA A 76 16.42 -13.11 -17.83
N GLY A 77 15.27 -12.46 -18.04
CA GLY A 77 14.84 -11.85 -19.31
C GLY A 77 15.12 -10.35 -19.45
N GLY A 78 15.95 -9.74 -18.59
CA GLY A 78 16.36 -8.33 -18.69
C GLY A 78 15.39 -7.29 -18.10
N GLY A 79 14.23 -7.72 -17.58
CA GLY A 79 13.31 -6.85 -16.83
C GLY A 79 13.80 -6.59 -15.40
N ALA A 80 13.37 -5.48 -14.79
CA ALA A 80 13.66 -5.22 -13.38
C ALA A 80 12.80 -6.10 -12.46
N THR A 81 13.38 -6.53 -11.35
CA THR A 81 12.69 -7.27 -10.28
C THR A 81 12.82 -6.49 -8.96
N LEU A 82 11.75 -6.43 -8.19
CA LEU A 82 11.69 -5.90 -6.84
C LEU A 82 11.44 -7.03 -5.85
N THR A 83 12.47 -7.45 -5.13
CA THR A 83 12.30 -8.46 -4.08
C THR A 83 12.00 -7.79 -2.75
N LEU A 84 10.74 -7.89 -2.31
CA LEU A 84 10.26 -7.31 -1.06
C LEU A 84 10.26 -8.36 0.06
N SER A 85 10.99 -8.11 1.14
CA SER A 85 11.00 -8.98 2.33
C SER A 85 9.95 -8.49 3.34
N VAL A 86 8.89 -9.27 3.54
CA VAL A 86 7.73 -8.95 4.38
C VAL A 86 7.65 -9.90 5.56
N VAL A 87 7.53 -9.36 6.76
CA VAL A 87 7.33 -10.15 7.98
C VAL A 87 5.86 -10.20 8.40
N ARG A 88 5.47 -11.30 9.04
CA ARG A 88 4.09 -11.51 9.55
C ARG A 88 3.69 -10.53 10.67
N ARG A 89 4.68 -10.01 11.42
CA ARG A 89 4.48 -9.12 12.57
C ARG A 89 5.65 -8.16 12.66
N TYR A 90 5.37 -6.94 13.11
CA TYR A 90 6.32 -5.84 13.09
C TYR A 90 7.62 -6.12 13.87
N ASP A 91 7.59 -6.90 14.94
CA ASP A 91 8.76 -7.19 15.78
C ASP A 91 9.68 -8.30 15.24
N LYS A 92 9.33 -8.90 14.10
CA LYS A 92 10.14 -9.96 13.49
C LYS A 92 11.25 -9.38 12.60
N PRO A 93 12.44 -9.98 12.66
CA PRO A 93 13.58 -9.50 11.90
C PRO A 93 13.52 -9.98 10.45
N VAL A 94 14.38 -9.44 9.58
CA VAL A 94 14.37 -9.73 8.13
C VAL A 94 14.64 -11.21 7.81
N GLU A 95 15.32 -11.95 8.68
CA GLU A 95 15.61 -13.37 8.50
C GLU A 95 14.37 -14.26 8.65
N GLU A 96 13.30 -13.76 9.28
CA GLU A 96 11.99 -14.42 9.35
C GLU A 96 11.01 -13.90 8.27
N ALA A 97 11.48 -13.13 7.28
CA ALA A 97 10.64 -12.56 6.25
C ALA A 97 10.33 -13.54 5.12
N PHE A 98 9.13 -13.40 4.54
CA PHE A 98 8.83 -13.95 3.23
C PHE A 98 9.36 -13.01 2.15
N GLU A 99 9.98 -13.56 1.11
CA GLU A 99 10.41 -12.78 -0.04
C GLU A 99 9.36 -12.84 -1.15
N LEU A 100 8.98 -11.66 -1.64
CA LEU A 100 8.05 -11.47 -2.74
C LEU A 100 8.80 -10.85 -3.93
N PRO A 101 9.24 -11.66 -4.91
CA PRO A 101 9.94 -11.16 -6.09
C PRO A 101 8.94 -10.63 -7.12
N PHE A 102 8.67 -9.34 -7.11
CA PHE A 102 7.82 -8.71 -8.11
C PHE A 102 8.59 -8.42 -9.40
N SER A 103 8.10 -8.93 -10.52
CA SER A 103 8.42 -8.36 -11.82
C SER A 103 7.93 -6.91 -11.86
N TYR A 104 8.76 -5.98 -12.30
CA TYR A 104 8.44 -4.55 -12.37
C TYR A 104 8.38 -4.08 -13.82
N ARG A 105 7.32 -3.34 -14.17
CA ARG A 105 7.16 -2.77 -15.51
C ARG A 105 6.47 -1.41 -15.47
N VAL A 106 7.06 -0.43 -16.16
CA VAL A 106 6.34 0.76 -16.62
C VAL A 106 5.52 0.37 -17.85
N ALA A 107 4.21 0.23 -17.68
CA ALA A 107 3.30 -0.19 -18.74
C ALA A 107 3.01 0.95 -19.72
N SER A 108 2.95 2.19 -19.22
CA SER A 108 2.81 3.41 -20.03
C SER A 108 3.39 4.61 -19.28
N SER A 109 4.02 5.52 -20.00
CA SER A 109 4.52 6.80 -19.46
C SER A 109 4.44 7.86 -20.55
N THR A 110 3.52 8.81 -20.37
CA THR A 110 3.27 9.93 -21.28
C THR A 110 3.10 11.22 -20.47
N PRO A 111 3.07 12.41 -21.09
CA PRO A 111 2.82 13.67 -20.38
C PRO A 111 1.50 13.75 -19.59
N ASP A 112 0.52 12.90 -19.91
CA ASP A 112 -0.83 12.91 -19.35
C ASP A 112 -1.23 11.60 -18.65
N PHE A 113 -0.38 10.56 -18.72
CA PHE A 113 -0.66 9.27 -18.14
C PHE A 113 0.59 8.53 -17.65
N LEU A 114 0.47 7.87 -16.49
CA LEU A 114 1.45 6.90 -15.99
C LEU A 114 0.72 5.61 -15.63
N ALA A 115 1.30 4.47 -16.01
CA ALA A 115 0.89 3.16 -15.54
C ALA A 115 2.11 2.31 -15.17
N VAL A 116 2.12 1.79 -13.94
CA VAL A 116 3.13 0.89 -13.40
C VAL A 116 2.43 -0.39 -12.93
N ASP A 117 2.95 -1.54 -13.34
CA ASP A 117 2.41 -2.85 -13.00
C ASP A 117 3.53 -3.71 -12.38
N MET A 118 3.22 -4.32 -11.24
CA MET A 118 4.09 -5.24 -10.52
C MET A 118 3.38 -6.57 -10.26
N ARG A 119 4.04 -7.69 -10.54
CA ARG A 119 3.45 -9.04 -10.39
C ARG A 119 4.40 -10.04 -9.79
N THR A 120 3.89 -10.92 -8.93
CA THR A 120 4.56 -12.16 -8.50
C THR A 120 3.59 -13.33 -8.51
N ALA A 121 4.06 -14.50 -8.92
CA ALA A 121 3.26 -15.70 -9.05
C ALA A 121 2.92 -16.34 -7.70
N GLU A 122 3.83 -16.23 -6.73
CA GLU A 122 3.71 -16.85 -5.42
C GLU A 122 3.75 -15.79 -4.30
N GLY A 123 3.12 -16.12 -3.18
CA GLY A 123 3.21 -15.34 -1.96
C GLY A 123 3.00 -16.16 -0.69
N PRO A 124 3.02 -15.49 0.48
CA PRO A 124 3.00 -16.15 1.77
C PRO A 124 1.75 -17.00 1.99
N PHE A 125 1.89 -18.06 2.79
CA PHE A 125 0.76 -18.85 3.28
C PHE A 125 -0.15 -19.43 2.19
N GLY A 126 0.42 -19.79 1.04
CA GLY A 126 -0.31 -20.44 -0.07
C GLY A 126 -1.18 -19.49 -0.90
N THR A 127 -0.90 -18.18 -0.82
CA THR A 127 -1.46 -17.17 -1.73
C THR A 127 -0.63 -17.09 -3.01
N SER A 128 -1.24 -16.61 -4.09
CA SER A 128 -0.61 -16.58 -5.41
C SER A 128 -1.07 -15.38 -6.23
N ASN A 129 -0.46 -15.19 -7.40
CA ASN A 129 -0.89 -14.24 -8.42
C ASN A 129 -1.10 -12.82 -7.88
N TYR A 130 -0.15 -12.35 -7.08
CA TYR A 130 -0.16 -10.99 -6.58
C TYR A 130 0.03 -10.01 -7.73
N ARG A 131 -0.81 -8.98 -7.74
CA ARG A 131 -0.73 -7.85 -8.64
C ARG A 131 -0.81 -6.56 -7.86
N VAL A 132 0.10 -5.64 -8.15
CA VAL A 132 0.04 -4.24 -7.71
C VAL A 132 0.03 -3.38 -8.96
N LEU A 133 -0.93 -2.48 -9.04
CA LEU A 133 -1.14 -1.57 -10.17
C LEU A 133 -1.16 -0.15 -9.64
N LEU A 134 -0.44 0.74 -10.30
CA LEU A 134 -0.59 2.18 -10.13
C LEU A 134 -0.86 2.81 -11.48
N GLU A 135 -1.98 3.52 -11.58
CA GLU A 135 -2.31 4.34 -12.74
C GLU A 135 -2.52 5.78 -12.27
N ALA A 136 -2.04 6.76 -13.03
CA ALA A 136 -2.18 8.17 -12.69
C ALA A 136 -2.44 9.01 -13.94
N VAL A 137 -3.36 9.97 -13.83
CA VAL A 137 -3.68 10.96 -14.87
C VAL A 137 -3.62 12.36 -14.29
N ARG A 138 -3.17 13.31 -15.11
CA ARG A 138 -3.23 14.73 -14.79
C ARG A 138 -4.70 15.15 -14.59
N LEU A 139 -5.00 15.80 -13.47
CA LEU A 139 -6.29 16.48 -13.27
C LEU A 139 -6.19 17.95 -13.67
N ASP A 140 -5.12 18.61 -13.24
CA ASP A 140 -4.81 20.00 -13.58
C ASP A 140 -3.30 20.25 -13.49
N ALA A 141 -2.88 21.52 -13.37
CA ALA A 141 -1.48 21.89 -13.32
C ALA A 141 -0.74 21.29 -12.10
N GLU A 142 -1.40 21.15 -10.96
CA GLU A 142 -0.80 20.82 -9.66
C GLU A 142 -1.28 19.49 -9.09
N ARG A 143 -2.39 18.94 -9.61
CA ARG A 143 -3.02 17.75 -9.04
C ARG A 143 -3.08 16.59 -10.01
N THR A 144 -2.99 15.40 -9.42
CA THR A 144 -3.01 14.11 -10.11
C THR A 144 -4.08 13.22 -9.51
N TYR A 145 -4.90 12.60 -10.37
CA TYR A 145 -5.80 11.53 -9.95
C TYR A 145 -5.10 10.20 -10.17
N LEU A 146 -5.11 9.35 -9.15
CA LEU A 146 -4.49 8.04 -9.21
C LEU A 146 -5.42 6.93 -8.76
N HIS A 147 -5.15 5.74 -9.30
CA HIS A 147 -5.69 4.47 -8.89
C HIS A 147 -4.52 3.58 -8.46
N PHE A 148 -4.53 3.16 -7.19
CA PHE A 148 -3.62 2.19 -6.62
C PHE A 148 -4.41 0.92 -6.31
N GLY A 149 -4.22 -0.11 -7.12
CA GLY A 149 -4.88 -1.40 -6.95
C GLY A 149 -3.89 -2.45 -6.44
N TYR A 150 -4.36 -3.33 -5.56
CA TYR A 150 -3.67 -4.57 -5.27
C TYR A 150 -4.65 -5.74 -5.20
N GLY A 151 -4.19 -6.92 -5.58
CA GLY A 151 -4.96 -8.14 -5.45
C GLY A 151 -4.08 -9.36 -5.43
N TYR A 152 -4.65 -10.47 -4.96
CA TYR A 152 -4.02 -11.78 -4.94
C TYR A 152 -5.08 -12.87 -4.93
N GLU A 153 -4.65 -14.07 -5.29
CA GLU A 153 -5.47 -15.27 -5.30
C GLU A 153 -5.18 -16.14 -4.09
N HIS A 154 -6.19 -16.93 -3.71
CA HIS A 154 -6.12 -17.93 -2.67
C HIS A 154 -7.08 -19.08 -2.99
N ASN A 155 -6.72 -20.30 -2.58
CA ASN A 155 -7.64 -21.44 -2.64
C ASN A 155 -8.59 -21.45 -1.42
N MET A 156 -9.57 -22.37 -1.44
CA MET A 156 -10.56 -22.50 -0.36
C MET A 156 -9.92 -22.81 1.00
N MET A 157 -8.85 -23.61 1.04
CA MET A 157 -8.16 -23.95 2.28
C MET A 157 -7.52 -22.72 2.92
N VAL A 158 -6.85 -21.89 2.12
CA VAL A 158 -6.26 -20.62 2.57
C VAL A 158 -7.34 -19.64 3.04
N LYS A 159 -8.47 -19.59 2.32
CA LYS A 159 -9.63 -18.77 2.72
C LYS A 159 -10.15 -19.18 4.10
N LEU A 160 -10.41 -20.48 4.32
CA LEU A 160 -10.89 -21.01 5.60
C LEU A 160 -9.89 -20.78 6.74
N ALA A 161 -8.60 -21.03 6.50
CA ALA A 161 -7.55 -20.78 7.50
C ALA A 161 -7.50 -19.30 7.91
N THR A 162 -7.61 -18.39 6.93
CA THR A 162 -7.63 -16.94 7.19
C THR A 162 -8.86 -16.54 7.99
N GLN A 163 -10.03 -17.09 7.67
CA GLN A 163 -11.26 -16.84 8.43
C GLN A 163 -11.16 -17.35 9.88
N ALA A 164 -10.58 -18.53 10.10
CA ALA A 164 -10.35 -19.07 11.45
C ALA A 164 -9.38 -18.19 12.27
N TYR A 165 -8.31 -17.69 11.65
CA TYR A 165 -7.41 -16.72 12.29
C TYR A 165 -8.13 -15.42 12.66
N LEU A 166 -8.98 -14.91 11.77
CA LEU A 166 -9.76 -13.70 12.01
C LEU A 166 -10.82 -13.86 13.09
N ALA A 167 -11.38 -15.06 13.27
CA ALA A 167 -12.30 -15.36 14.35
C ALA A 167 -11.63 -15.36 15.74
N THR A 168 -10.30 -15.38 15.80
CA THR A 168 -9.53 -15.47 17.05
C THR A 168 -8.64 -14.24 17.24
N PHE A 169 -7.46 -14.23 16.65
CA PHE A 169 -6.42 -13.20 16.85
C PHE A 169 -6.64 -11.92 16.04
N GLY A 170 -7.48 -11.99 15.00
CA GLY A 170 -7.81 -10.85 14.13
C GLY A 170 -9.18 -10.24 14.39
N ALA A 171 -9.93 -10.67 15.40
CA ALA A 171 -11.35 -10.33 15.55
C ALA A 171 -11.58 -8.81 15.75
N ASN A 172 -10.62 -8.12 16.34
CA ASN A 172 -10.64 -6.67 16.53
C ASN A 172 -10.14 -5.89 15.31
N LYS A 173 -9.63 -6.56 14.27
CA LYS A 173 -9.08 -5.92 13.06
C LYS A 173 -10.23 -5.57 12.11
N VAL A 174 -10.59 -4.29 12.11
CA VAL A 174 -11.63 -3.73 11.23
C VAL A 174 -11.03 -2.96 10.06
N GLY A 175 -11.75 -2.91 8.94
CA GLY A 175 -11.47 -2.08 7.77
C GLY A 175 -12.05 -0.67 7.90
N PHE A 176 -12.24 0.01 6.76
CA PHE A 176 -12.72 1.39 6.68
C PHE A 176 -14.18 1.49 6.26
N THR A 177 -14.64 0.61 5.38
CA THR A 177 -16.03 0.63 4.89
C THR A 177 -17.00 0.54 6.06
N VAL A 178 -17.95 1.47 6.13
CA VAL A 178 -19.03 1.46 7.13
C VAL A 178 -20.16 0.59 6.58
N THR A 179 -20.48 -0.50 7.27
CA THR A 179 -21.53 -1.45 6.87
C THR A 179 -22.87 -1.16 7.54
N GLY A 180 -22.88 -0.27 8.54
CA GLY A 180 -24.07 0.14 9.26
C GLY A 180 -23.73 1.05 10.44
N ARG A 181 -24.71 1.25 11.31
CA ARG A 181 -24.53 1.92 12.60
C ARG A 181 -25.02 0.99 13.70
N ASP A 182 -24.37 1.05 14.86
CA ASP A 182 -24.82 0.33 16.05
C ASP A 182 -25.95 1.08 16.77
N GLU A 183 -26.42 0.52 17.89
CA GLU A 183 -27.49 1.09 18.72
C GLU A 183 -27.17 2.50 19.24
N ASN A 184 -25.89 2.84 19.36
CA ASN A 184 -25.39 4.16 19.78
C ASN A 184 -25.12 5.09 18.59
N SER A 185 -25.63 4.75 17.40
CA SER A 185 -25.40 5.46 16.13
C SER A 185 -23.92 5.55 15.72
N GLN A 186 -23.03 4.74 16.29
CA GLN A 186 -21.62 4.73 15.92
C GLN A 186 -21.39 3.89 14.67
N PRO A 187 -20.42 4.26 13.80
CA PRO A 187 -20.11 3.49 12.62
C PRO A 187 -19.64 2.06 12.96
N VAL A 188 -20.31 1.07 12.37
CA VAL A 188 -19.86 -0.33 12.34
C VAL A 188 -19.01 -0.49 11.08
N HIS A 189 -17.73 -0.82 11.26
CA HIS A 189 -16.82 -1.02 10.15
C HIS A 189 -16.80 -2.48 9.69
N ILE A 190 -16.52 -2.67 8.42
CA ILE A 190 -16.35 -3.98 7.79
C ILE A 190 -15.26 -4.79 8.50
N THR A 191 -15.50 -6.10 8.62
CA THR A 191 -14.58 -7.07 9.22
C THR A 191 -14.24 -8.17 8.22
N GLY A 192 -13.55 -9.23 8.67
CA GLY A 192 -13.26 -10.38 7.81
C GLY A 192 -12.20 -10.09 6.75
N LEU A 193 -12.26 -10.86 5.67
CA LEU A 193 -11.26 -10.82 4.57
C LEU A 193 -11.19 -9.43 3.93
N ARG A 194 -12.35 -8.84 3.65
CA ARG A 194 -12.43 -7.48 3.09
C ARG A 194 -11.85 -6.43 4.03
N GLY A 195 -12.10 -6.53 5.34
CA GLY A 195 -11.48 -5.66 6.34
C GLY A 195 -9.96 -5.73 6.35
N LEU A 196 -9.38 -6.94 6.24
CA LEU A 196 -7.92 -7.10 6.13
C LEU A 196 -7.35 -6.43 4.88
N VAL A 197 -8.01 -6.64 3.74
CA VAL A 197 -7.59 -6.09 2.44
C VAL A 197 -7.65 -4.57 2.45
N GLU A 198 -8.70 -3.98 3.03
CA GLU A 198 -8.82 -2.53 3.18
C GLU A 198 -7.71 -1.93 4.03
N ARG A 199 -7.38 -2.56 5.17
CA ARG A 199 -6.24 -2.14 6.01
C ARG A 199 -4.93 -2.18 5.22
N ASN A 200 -4.71 -3.25 4.47
CA ASN A 200 -3.47 -3.43 3.71
C ASN A 200 -3.37 -2.44 2.54
N ALA A 201 -4.43 -2.30 1.74
CA ALA A 201 -4.51 -1.35 0.64
C ALA A 201 -4.25 0.08 1.12
N MET A 202 -4.90 0.50 2.21
CA MET A 202 -4.66 1.83 2.80
C MET A 202 -3.22 1.98 3.27
N ARG A 203 -2.64 1.00 3.98
CA ARG A 203 -1.26 1.11 4.50
C ARG A 203 -0.21 1.23 3.39
N TYR A 204 -0.41 0.57 2.25
CA TYR A 204 0.43 0.71 1.05
C TYR A 204 0.15 2.00 0.27
N PHE A 205 -1.10 2.44 0.16
CA PHE A 205 -1.37 3.77 -0.39
C PHE A 205 -0.70 4.88 0.45
N LEU A 206 -0.72 4.76 1.77
CA LEU A 206 -0.05 5.73 2.65
C LEU A 206 1.48 5.73 2.49
N THR A 207 2.10 4.63 2.05
CA THR A 207 3.54 4.66 1.70
C THR A 207 3.79 5.51 0.47
N LEU A 208 2.93 5.41 -0.55
CA LEU A 208 2.98 6.27 -1.74
C LEU A 208 2.78 7.74 -1.36
N ASP A 209 1.73 8.04 -0.59
CA ASP A 209 1.42 9.39 -0.10
C ASP A 209 2.59 10.02 0.65
N ALA A 210 3.17 9.29 1.62
CA ALA A 210 4.31 9.76 2.38
C ALA A 210 5.58 9.92 1.54
N TYR A 211 5.79 9.05 0.54
CA TYR A 211 6.92 9.14 -0.38
C TYR A 211 6.90 10.43 -1.19
N LEU A 212 5.73 10.72 -1.79
CA LEU A 212 5.49 11.91 -2.62
C LEU A 212 5.57 13.20 -1.78
N ALA A 213 4.91 13.23 -0.63
CA ALA A 213 4.96 14.38 0.29
C ALA A 213 6.37 14.66 0.86
N GLY A 214 7.30 13.69 0.74
CA GLY A 214 8.70 13.86 1.10
C GLY A 214 9.61 14.31 -0.04
N LEU A 215 9.13 14.46 -1.28
CA LEU A 215 9.99 14.77 -2.45
C LEU A 215 10.78 16.07 -2.28
N GLU A 216 10.16 17.10 -1.72
CA GLU A 216 10.76 18.42 -1.52
C GLU A 216 11.79 18.46 -0.39
N ALA A 217 11.82 17.44 0.48
CA ALA A 217 12.79 17.41 1.57
C ALA A 217 14.23 17.26 1.03
N PRO A 218 15.23 17.91 1.65
CA PRO A 218 16.63 17.73 1.31
C PRO A 218 17.04 16.25 1.35
N PRO A 219 17.90 15.75 0.44
CA PRO A 219 18.24 14.33 0.36
C PRO A 219 18.68 13.69 1.69
N ALA A 220 19.42 14.42 2.52
CA ALA A 220 19.90 13.95 3.81
C ALA A 220 18.77 13.68 4.84
N GLU A 221 17.68 14.44 4.77
CA GLU A 221 16.55 14.37 5.73
C GLU A 221 15.35 13.58 5.18
N ARG A 222 15.30 13.42 3.85
CA ARG A 222 14.15 12.90 3.11
C ARG A 222 13.63 11.58 3.64
N ARG A 223 14.50 10.63 3.95
CA ARG A 223 14.10 9.30 4.44
C ARG A 223 13.37 9.38 5.78
N GLU A 224 13.97 10.06 6.76
CA GLU A 224 13.34 10.20 8.08
C GLU A 224 12.04 10.99 7.99
N ARG A 225 12.01 12.04 7.16
CA ARG A 225 10.80 12.81 6.87
C ARG A 225 9.68 11.90 6.36
N ARG A 226 9.94 11.06 5.34
CA ARG A 226 8.97 10.09 4.79
C ARG A 226 8.49 9.08 5.83
N GLN A 227 9.39 8.56 6.67
CA GLN A 227 9.03 7.64 7.75
C GLN A 227 8.07 8.28 8.76
N ARG A 228 8.37 9.52 9.20
CA ARG A 228 7.50 10.27 10.12
C ARG A 228 6.16 10.62 9.49
N LEU A 229 6.14 11.01 8.21
CA LEU A 229 4.92 11.29 7.45
C LEU A 229 4.03 10.04 7.31
N TRP A 230 4.62 8.88 7.01
CA TRP A 230 3.89 7.62 6.93
C TRP A 230 3.25 7.27 8.28
N PHE A 231 4.02 7.33 9.37
CA PHE A 231 3.52 7.04 10.71
C PHE A 231 2.39 8.00 11.12
N ALA A 232 2.57 9.31 10.93
CA ALA A 232 1.53 10.30 11.21
C ALA A 232 0.26 10.06 10.39
N SER A 233 0.40 9.61 9.14
CA SER A 233 -0.74 9.24 8.31
C SER A 233 -1.49 8.01 8.82
N THR A 234 -0.81 7.01 9.37
CA THR A 234 -1.49 5.86 9.99
C THR A 234 -2.21 6.24 11.29
N GLU A 235 -1.67 7.19 12.06
CA GLU A 235 -2.28 7.66 13.31
C GLU A 235 -3.58 8.46 13.10
N ARG A 236 -3.88 8.90 11.87
CA ARG A 236 -5.19 9.46 11.53
C ARG A 236 -6.32 8.42 11.56
N TYR A 237 -5.98 7.13 11.54
CA TYR A 237 -6.94 6.03 11.53
C TYR A 237 -6.62 5.01 12.62
N PRO A 238 -6.62 5.41 13.91
CA PRO A 238 -6.06 4.57 14.96
C PRO A 238 -6.84 3.26 15.17
N ARG A 239 -8.18 3.28 14.98
CA ARG A 239 -9.02 2.08 15.05
C ARG A 239 -8.65 1.05 13.96
N GLN A 240 -8.24 1.53 12.78
CA GLN A 240 -7.94 0.70 11.62
C GLN A 240 -6.46 0.37 11.46
N LEU A 241 -5.52 1.25 11.84
CA LEU A 241 -4.12 1.12 11.39
C LEU A 241 -3.07 1.22 12.50
N LYS A 242 -3.43 1.64 13.72
CA LYS A 242 -2.45 1.76 14.81
C LYS A 242 -1.99 0.37 15.25
N GLU A 243 -0.68 0.19 15.31
CA GLU A 243 -0.03 -1.07 15.74
C GLU A 243 1.03 -0.84 16.82
N VAL A 244 1.80 0.26 16.74
CA VAL A 244 2.92 0.60 17.66
C VAL A 244 3.08 2.11 17.83
N ASP A 245 3.93 2.54 18.76
CA ASP A 245 4.34 3.95 18.87
C ASP A 245 5.43 4.35 17.85
N MET A 246 5.65 5.66 17.69
CA MET A 246 6.59 6.21 16.72
C MET A 246 8.04 5.80 17.01
N ALA A 247 8.43 5.75 18.29
CA ALA A 247 9.80 5.42 18.68
C ALA A 247 10.14 3.99 18.29
N THR A 248 9.21 3.07 18.52
CA THR A 248 9.27 1.65 18.13
C THR A 248 9.36 1.53 16.62
N TYR A 249 8.47 2.20 15.87
CA TYR A 249 8.51 2.18 14.40
C TYR A 249 9.85 2.69 13.85
N LEU A 250 10.33 3.85 14.29
CA LEU A 250 11.59 4.43 13.81
C LEU A 250 12.80 3.60 14.23
N ALA A 251 12.80 3.00 15.42
CA ALA A 251 13.85 2.09 15.86
C ALA A 251 13.98 0.89 14.91
N GLN A 252 12.86 0.28 14.53
CA GLN A 252 12.86 -0.82 13.57
C GLN A 252 13.40 -0.42 12.21
N LYS A 253 12.98 0.75 11.69
CA LYS A 253 13.48 1.25 10.40
C LYS A 253 14.98 1.57 10.42
N ARG A 254 15.54 1.96 11.56
CA ARG A 254 17.00 2.09 11.73
C ARG A 254 17.69 0.73 11.71
N THR A 255 17.21 -0.23 12.50
CA THR A 255 17.77 -1.60 12.54
C THR A 255 17.76 -2.26 11.16
N ASP A 256 16.65 -2.14 10.43
CA ASP A 256 16.51 -2.68 9.07
C ASP A 256 17.58 -2.11 8.13
N ARG A 257 17.83 -0.79 8.21
CA ARG A 257 18.83 -0.08 7.39
C ARG A 257 20.26 -0.49 7.73
N GLU A 258 20.58 -0.59 9.02
CA GLU A 258 21.90 -1.01 9.49
C GLU A 258 22.23 -2.42 8.96
N ARG A 259 21.25 -3.32 8.98
CA ARG A 259 21.39 -4.69 8.45
C ARG A 259 21.45 -4.79 6.92
N ASP A 260 21.01 -3.78 6.18
CA ASP A 260 21.08 -3.76 4.71
C ASP A 260 22.30 -3.00 4.17
N GLY A 261 23.25 -2.64 5.05
CA GLY A 261 24.50 -1.98 4.65
C GLY A 261 24.39 -0.46 4.51
N GLY A 262 23.42 0.19 5.15
CA GLY A 262 23.44 1.63 5.40
C GLY A 262 23.21 2.55 4.19
N ARG A 263 22.76 2.04 3.04
CA ARG A 263 22.43 2.88 1.89
C ARG A 263 21.26 3.83 2.21
#